data_AF-P0DL66-F1
#
_entry.id   AF-P0DL66-F1
#
_cell.length_a   1.000
_cell.length_b   1.000
_cell.length_c   1.000
_cell.angle_alpha   90.00
_cell.angle_beta   90.00
_cell.angle_gamma   90.00
#
_symmetry.space_group_name_H-M   'P 1'
#
loop_
_entity.id
_entity.type
_entity.pdbx_description
1 polymer ?
#
loop_
_entity_poly.entity_id
_entity_poly.type
_entity_poly.pdbx_seq_one_letter_code
_entity_poly.pdbx_strand_id
1 'polypeptide(L)' 'CAAFGSFCGLPGLVDCCSGRCFIVCLL' A
#
# COMPACT_ATOMS: atom_id res chain seq x y z
N CYS A 1 7.22 -5.99 -1.09
CA CYS A 1 6.22 -5.05 -0.54
C CYS A 1 6.27 -3.76 -1.36
N ALA A 2 5.17 -3.02 -1.49
CA ALA A 2 5.06 -1.83 -2.34
C ALA A 2 5.56 -0.57 -1.61
N ALA A 3 6.23 0.31 -2.36
CA ALA A 3 6.83 1.52 -1.82
C ALA A 3 5.76 2.55 -1.41
N PHE A 4 6.09 3.47 -0.50
CA PHE A 4 5.20 4.58 -0.15
C PHE A 4 4.78 5.35 -1.41
N GLY A 5 3.49 5.65 -1.54
CA GLY A 5 2.91 6.25 -2.74
C GLY A 5 2.64 5.27 -3.90
N SER A 6 3.01 3.99 -3.79
CA SER A 6 2.63 2.98 -4.79
C SER A 6 1.14 2.67 -4.70
N PHE A 7 0.52 2.46 -5.87
CA PHE A 7 -0.88 2.04 -5.94
C PHE A 7 -1.03 0.61 -5.40
N CYS A 8 -1.88 0.46 -4.40
CA CYS A 8 -2.23 -0.82 -3.80
C CYS A 8 -3.68 -1.24 -4.13
N GLY A 9 -4.53 -0.30 -4.59
CA GLY A 9 -5.86 -0.57 -5.15
C GLY A 9 -6.93 -0.92 -4.12
N LEU A 10 -6.67 -1.91 -3.26
CA LEU A 10 -7.52 -2.30 -2.14
C LEU A 10 -6.68 -2.94 -1.01
N PRO A 11 -7.05 -2.71 0.26
CA PRO A 11 -6.38 -3.34 1.39
C PRO A 11 -6.41 -4.87 1.26
N GLY A 12 -5.23 -5.50 1.28
CA GLY A 12 -5.07 -6.95 1.19
C GLY A 12 -4.72 -7.49 -0.20
N LEU A 13 -4.69 -6.65 -1.24
CA LEU A 13 -4.23 -7.06 -2.57
C LEU A 13 -2.72 -6.85 -2.76
N VAL A 14 -2.19 -5.76 -2.20
CA VAL A 14 -0.76 -5.43 -2.26
C VAL A 14 -0.25 -5.12 -0.85
N ASP A 15 0.78 -5.84 -0.43
CA ASP A 15 1.46 -5.58 0.85
C ASP A 15 2.39 -4.37 0.75
N CYS A 16 2.08 -3.30 1.46
CA CYS A 16 2.93 -2.11 1.56
C CYS A 16 4.15 -2.38 2.45
N CYS A 17 5.33 -1.86 2.08
CA CYS A 17 6.56 -2.08 2.86
C CYS A 17 6.53 -1.42 4.23
N SER A 18 5.81 -0.30 4.34
CA SER A 18 5.56 0.38 5.60
C SER A 18 4.22 1.08 5.49
N GLY A 19 3.41 0.88 6.53
CA GLY A 19 2.09 1.47 6.67
C GLY A 19 0.95 0.64 6.10
N ARG A 20 -0.17 1.30 5.78
CA ARG A 20 -1.43 0.65 5.41
C ARG A 20 -1.82 1.00 3.97
N CYS A 21 -2.45 0.04 3.32
CA CYS A 21 -3.04 0.26 2.02
C CYS A 21 -4.45 0.84 2.15
N PHE A 22 -4.69 2.02 1.57
CA PHE A 22 -6.02 2.62 1.49
C PHE A 22 -6.50 2.90 0.06
N ILE A 23 -5.58 2.84 -0.92
CA ILE A 23 -5.70 2.94 -2.40
C ILE A 23 -4.26 3.03 -2.93
N VAL A 24 -3.45 3.81 -2.23
CA VAL A 24 -1.99 3.86 -2.30
C VAL A 24 -1.40 3.48 -0.94
N CYS A 25 -0.13 3.09 -0.92
CA CYS A 25 0.60 2.83 0.32
C CYS A 25 0.88 4.14 1.05
N LEU A 26 0.29 4.28 2.24
CA LEU A 26 0.47 5.39 3.17
C LEU A 26 1.11 4.87 4.46
N LEU A 27 1.87 5.72 5.15
CA LEU A 27 2.61 5.38 6.37
C LEU A 27 1.63 5.14 7.53
#